data_AF-A0A4P7W2J0-F1
#
_entry.id   AF-A0A4P7W2J0-F1
#
_cell.length_a   1.000
_cell.length_b   1.000
_cell.length_c   1.000
_cell.angle_alpha   90.00
_cell.angle_beta   90.00
_cell.angle_gamma   90.00
#
_symmetry.space_group_name_H-M   'P 1'
#
loop_
_entity.id
_entity.type
_entity.pdbx_description
1 polymer ?
#
loop_
_entity_poly.entity_id
_entity_poly.type
_entity_poly.pdbx_seq_one_letter_code
_entity_poly.pdbx_strand_id
1 'polypeptide(L)'
;MGELNLLSEGQKAVVDAYLANYEPAETYDHEAHILVDTQTMILHMGTMCRFDENMLCDYLAQKGFRAHYEDKDAICGWIMKEV
;
A
#
# COMPACT_ATOMS: atom_id res chain seq x y z
N MET A 1 -7.29 -17.69 19.24
CA MET A 1 -7.51 -17.08 17.91
C MET A 1 -7.71 -15.61 18.16
N GLY A 2 -6.68 -14.79 17.97
CA GLY A 2 -6.86 -13.34 18.02
C GLY A 2 -7.73 -12.95 16.84
N GLU A 3 -8.76 -12.14 17.07
CA GLU A 3 -9.46 -11.48 15.97
C GLU A 3 -8.40 -10.83 15.10
N LEU A 4 -8.31 -11.26 13.84
CA LEU A 4 -7.59 -10.50 12.83
C LEU A 4 -8.33 -9.18 12.77
N ASN A 5 -7.80 -8.15 13.41
CA ASN A 5 -8.31 -6.82 13.27
C ASN A 5 -8.16 -6.47 11.78
N LEU A 6 -9.26 -6.50 11.04
CA LEU A 6 -9.29 -6.16 9.64
C LEU A 6 -9.70 -4.70 9.50
N LEU A 7 -9.29 -4.07 8.40
CA LEU A 7 -9.84 -2.78 8.02
C LEU A 7 -11.37 -2.87 7.96
N SER A 8 -12.05 -1.87 8.53
CA SER A 8 -13.48 -1.66 8.34
C SER A 8 -13.81 -1.38 6.88
N GLU A 9 -15.06 -1.56 6.48
CA GLU A 9 -15.51 -1.28 5.10
C GLU A 9 -15.25 0.18 4.69
N GLY A 10 -15.37 1.13 5.61
CA GLY A 10 -15.06 2.54 5.33
C GLY A 10 -13.56 2.78 5.07
N GLN A 11 -12.68 2.13 5.85
CA GLN A 11 -11.24 2.20 5.63
C GLN A 11 -10.84 1.54 4.30
N LYS A 12 -11.42 0.37 3.98
CA LYS A 12 -11.19 -0.29 2.68
C LYS A 12 -11.60 0.60 1.52
N ALA A 13 -12.74 1.28 1.61
CA ALA A 13 -13.19 2.19 0.55
C ALA A 13 -12.22 3.36 0.32
N VAL A 14 -11.63 3.91 1.39
CA VAL A 14 -10.60 4.97 1.27
C VAL A 14 -9.33 4.42 0.60
N VAL A 15 -8.88 3.23 1.01
CA VAL A 15 -7.72 2.58 0.38
C VAL A 15 -7.99 2.27 -1.08
N ASP A 16 -9.17 1.74 -1.41
CA ASP A 16 -9.56 1.42 -2.79
C ASP A 16 -9.65 2.66 -3.67
N ALA A 17 -10.13 3.79 -3.13
CA ALA A 17 -10.12 5.07 -3.82
C ALA A 17 -8.69 5.57 -4.08
N TYR A 18 -7.77 5.38 -3.13
CA TYR A 18 -6.36 5.72 -3.30
C TYR A 18 -5.69 4.82 -4.36
N LEU A 19 -5.95 3.52 -4.30
CA LEU A 19 -5.39 2.51 -5.21
C LEU A 19 -6.00 2.57 -6.62
N ALA A 20 -7.09 3.29 -6.84
CA ALA A 20 -7.73 3.39 -8.16
C ALA A 20 -6.80 3.94 -9.27
N ASN A 21 -5.73 4.64 -8.90
CA ASN A 21 -4.73 5.17 -9.85
C ASN A 21 -3.55 4.22 -10.07
N TYR A 22 -3.56 3.04 -9.43
CA TYR A 22 -2.42 2.14 -9.42
C TYR A 22 -2.84 0.69 -9.67
N GLU A 23 -1.97 -0.04 -10.36
CA GLU A 23 -2.02 -1.47 -10.51
C GLU A 23 -0.88 -2.14 -9.72
N PRO A 24 -1.10 -3.38 -9.22
CA PRO A 24 -0.02 -4.16 -8.65
C PRO A 24 0.95 -4.64 -9.74
N ALA A 25 2.23 -4.72 -9.40
CA ALA A 25 3.27 -5.30 -10.25
C ALA A 25 4.07 -6.37 -9.48
N GLU A 26 4.53 -7.40 -10.20
CA GLU A 26 5.29 -8.51 -9.60
C GLU A 26 6.76 -8.17 -9.34
N THR A 27 7.34 -7.30 -10.16
CA THR A 27 8.74 -6.90 -10.11
C THR A 27 8.87 -5.39 -10.14
N TYR A 28 9.82 -4.85 -9.39
CA TYR A 28 10.10 -3.42 -9.40
C TYR A 28 10.93 -3.05 -10.63
N ASP A 29 10.59 -1.91 -11.23
CA ASP A 29 11.32 -1.29 -12.34
C ASP A 29 11.30 0.21 -12.10
N HIS A 30 12.47 0.77 -11.79
CA HIS A 30 12.64 2.17 -11.46
C HIS A 30 12.20 3.16 -12.56
N GLU A 31 12.09 2.73 -13.82
CA GLU A 31 11.62 3.60 -14.91
C GLU A 31 10.09 3.62 -15.05
N ALA A 32 9.41 2.57 -14.58
CA ALA A 32 7.98 2.35 -14.81
C ALA A 32 7.13 2.32 -13.53
N HIS A 33 7.76 2.17 -12.37
CA HIS A 33 7.09 1.97 -11.08
C HIS A 33 7.61 2.96 -10.03
N ILE A 34 6.76 3.25 -9.07
CA ILE A 34 7.14 4.00 -7.88
C ILE A 34 7.07 3.09 -6.64
N LEU A 35 7.88 3.42 -5.63
CA LEU A 35 7.80 2.81 -4.31
C LEU A 35 7.14 3.79 -3.37
N VAL A 36 6.08 3.35 -2.72
CA VAL A 36 5.40 4.14 -1.68
C VAL A 36 5.33 3.32 -0.42
N ASP A 37 5.96 3.79 0.65
CA ASP A 37 5.88 3.14 1.96
C ASP A 37 4.49 3.33 2.59
N THR A 38 4.14 2.44 3.53
CA THR A 38 2.82 2.43 4.16
C THR A 38 2.52 3.73 4.90
N GLN A 39 3.51 4.39 5.51
CA GLN A 39 3.30 5.63 6.26
C GLN A 39 3.00 6.79 5.31
N THR A 40 3.72 6.87 4.19
CA THR A 40 3.43 7.83 3.11
C THR A 40 2.03 7.62 2.53
N MET A 41 1.59 6.36 2.33
CA MET A 41 0.22 6.10 1.89
C MET A 41 -0.83 6.62 2.89
N ILE A 42 -0.62 6.38 4.18
CA ILE A 42 -1.50 6.88 5.24
C ILE A 42 -1.56 8.41 5.23
N LEU A 43 -0.42 9.07 5.02
CA LEU A 43 -0.36 10.53 4.89
C LEU A 43 -1.13 11.03 3.67
N HIS A 44 -1.01 10.36 2.51
CA HIS A 44 -1.73 10.73 1.29
C HIS A 44 -3.24 10.57 1.41
N MET A 45 -3.70 9.49 2.05
CA MET A 45 -5.13 9.28 2.33
C MET A 45 -5.68 10.29 3.35
N GLY A 46 -4.81 11.03 4.04
CA GLY A 46 -5.18 12.11 4.94
C GLY A 46 -5.97 11.64 6.16
N THR A 47 -6.46 12.59 6.95
CA THR A 47 -7.28 12.32 8.15
C THR A 47 -8.66 11.69 7.85
N MET A 48 -8.90 11.20 6.62
CA MET A 48 -10.15 10.56 6.20
C MET A 48 -10.49 9.36 7.08
N CYS A 49 -9.49 8.61 7.53
CA CYS A 49 -9.63 7.61 8.57
C CYS A 49 -8.30 7.28 9.24
N ARG A 50 -8.37 6.74 10.46
CA ARG A 50 -7.19 6.24 11.18
C ARG A 50 -6.87 4.84 10.68
N PHE A 51 -5.68 4.63 10.16
CA PHE A 51 -5.22 3.30 9.74
C PHE A 51 -4.30 2.69 10.79
N ASP A 52 -4.38 1.37 10.93
CA ASP A 52 -3.32 0.56 11.52
C ASP A 52 -2.41 0.07 10.38
N GLU A 53 -1.11 0.21 10.56
CA GLU A 53 -0.12 -0.06 9.53
C GLU A 53 -0.13 -1.54 9.11
N ASN A 54 -0.24 -2.47 10.06
CA ASN A 54 -0.23 -3.90 9.76
C ASN A 54 -1.49 -4.31 8.98
N MET A 55 -2.64 -3.76 9.35
CA MET A 55 -3.90 -4.04 8.64
C MET A 55 -3.89 -3.50 7.21
N LEU A 56 -3.26 -2.34 6.99
CA LEU A 56 -3.08 -1.79 5.66
C LEU A 56 -2.13 -2.65 4.82
N CYS A 57 -1.00 -3.08 5.40
CA CYS A 57 -0.08 -4.00 4.75
C CYS A 57 -0.76 -5.32 4.33
N ASP A 58 -1.53 -5.92 5.23
CA ASP A 58 -2.29 -7.15 4.94
C ASP A 58 -3.30 -6.94 3.80
N TYR A 59 -3.97 -5.79 3.79
CA TYR A 59 -4.95 -5.46 2.76
C TYR A 59 -4.29 -5.23 1.39
N LEU A 60 -3.16 -4.52 1.34
CA LEU A 60 -2.37 -4.33 0.11
C LEU A 60 -1.87 -5.67 -0.46
N ALA A 61 -1.39 -6.56 0.41
CA ALA A 61 -1.00 -7.91 0.01
C ALA A 61 -2.19 -8.72 -0.56
N GLN A 62 -3.37 -8.61 0.05
CA GLN A 62 -4.60 -9.23 -0.47
C GLN A 62 -5.02 -8.69 -1.85
N LYS A 63 -4.74 -7.41 -2.12
CA LYS A 63 -4.98 -6.76 -3.42
C LYS A 63 -3.91 -7.09 -4.48
N GLY A 64 -2.86 -7.81 -4.10
CA GLY A 64 -1.80 -8.26 -5.00
C GLY A 64 -0.58 -7.33 -5.06
N PHE A 65 -0.56 -6.24 -4.29
CA PHE A 65 0.62 -5.37 -4.20
C PHE A 65 1.77 -6.10 -3.52
N ARG A 66 2.99 -5.81 -3.97
CA ARG A 66 4.22 -6.42 -3.46
C ARG A 66 5.09 -5.35 -2.83
N ALA A 67 5.64 -5.64 -1.66
CA ALA A 67 6.69 -4.83 -1.06
C ALA A 67 8.03 -5.11 -1.76
N HIS A 68 8.81 -4.06 -1.98
CA HIS A 68 10.15 -4.12 -2.53
C HIS A 68 11.14 -3.36 -1.63
N TYR A 69 12.38 -3.83 -1.63
CA TYR A 69 13.49 -3.21 -0.93
C TYR A 69 14.68 -3.10 -1.88
N GLU A 70 15.14 -1.87 -2.09
CA GLU A 70 16.32 -1.55 -2.88
C GLU A 70 17.47 -1.22 -1.91
N ASP A 71 18.42 -2.16 -1.78
CA ASP A 71 19.55 -2.06 -0.84
C ASP A 71 20.49 -0.88 -1.15
N LYS A 72 20.69 -0.58 -2.45
CA LYS A 72 21.65 0.45 -2.89
C LYS A 72 21.28 1.86 -2.45
N ASP A 73 19.99 2.17 -2.51
CA ASP A 73 19.45 3.49 -2.18
C ASP A 73 18.73 3.49 -0.83
N ALA A 74 18.69 2.34 -0.14
CA ALA A 74 17.96 2.10 1.09
C ALA A 74 16.47 2.51 1.01
N ILE A 75 15.86 2.32 -0.16
CA ILE A 75 14.45 2.64 -0.42
C ILE A 75 13.61 1.40 -0.20
N CYS A 76 12.47 1.54 0.47
CA CYS A 76 11.49 0.48 0.66
C CYS A 76 10.07 0.99 0.39
N GLY A 77 9.19 0.12 -0.07
CA GLY A 77 7.80 0.47 -0.26
C GLY A 77 7.03 -0.57 -1.06
N TRP A 78 5.75 -0.29 -1.29
CA TRP A 78 4.90 -1.06 -2.19
C TRP A 78 5.16 -0.66 -3.64
N ILE A 79 5.29 -1.64 -4.51
CA ILE A 79 5.44 -1.42 -5.95
C ILE A 79 4.10 -0.91 -6.49
N MET A 80 4.07 0.34 -6.94
CA MET A 80 2.89 0.96 -7.54
C MET A 80 3.17 1.22 -9.02
N LYS A 81 2.34 0.65 -9.89
CA LYS A 81 2.34 0.94 -11.32
C LYS A 81 1.20 1.90 -11.62
N GLU A 82 1.50 3.11 -12.10
CA GLU A 82 0.45 4.08 -12.46
C GLU A 82 -0.36 3.60 -13.68
N VAL A 83 -1.66 3.93 -13.69
CA VAL A 83 -2.63 3.59 -14.75
C VAL A 83 -2.86 4.76 -15.70
#